data_AF-A0A1Z9QZ72-F1
#
_entry.id   AF-A0A1Z9QZ72-F1
#
_cell.length_a   1.000
_cell.length_b   1.000
_cell.length_c   1.000
_cell.angle_alpha   90.00
_cell.angle_beta   90.00
_cell.angle_gamma   90.00
#
_symmetry.space_group_name_H-M   'P 1'
#
loop_
_entity.id
_entity.type
_entity.pdbx_description
1 polymer ?
#
loop_
_entity_poly.entity_id
_entity_poly.type
_entity_poly.pdbx_seq_one_letter_code
_entity_poly.pdbx_strand_id
1 'polypeptide(L)'
;MKKKLTFKRFSIYFDQYLFISITLLSVMGLFFLYSASQGDSSTIIKQSIFVVFGLALMFAMSQPDPDFYNTFSGIFLIVSLLLIFATIIFGKEINGAQRWLNLGFFTLQSSEIIKISLPIFISSYLCNKSLPISPKHTFITLILIGFIFILIARQPDLGTSLVVFMAGIYILFLAG
;
A
#
# COMPACT_ATOMS: atom_id res chain seq x y z
N MET A 1 36.39 -9.05 -9.88
CA MET A 1 35.94 -8.48 -11.18
C MET A 1 35.19 -7.18 -10.92
N LYS A 2 35.74 -6.04 -11.40
CA LYS A 2 35.18 -4.70 -11.23
C LYS A 2 33.83 -4.61 -11.97
N LYS A 3 32.72 -4.44 -11.25
CA LYS A 3 31.41 -4.07 -11.85
C LYS A 3 31.59 -2.70 -12.50
N LYS A 4 31.59 -2.66 -13.84
CA LYS A 4 31.48 -1.40 -14.58
C LYS A 4 30.16 -0.75 -14.16
N LEU A 5 30.26 0.43 -13.55
CA LEU A 5 29.14 1.34 -13.36
C LEU A 5 28.74 1.85 -14.75
N THR A 6 27.93 1.06 -15.45
CA THR A 6 27.27 1.49 -16.67
C THR A 6 26.28 2.58 -16.26
N PHE A 7 26.49 3.80 -16.76
CA PHE A 7 25.49 4.87 -16.70
C PHE A 7 24.21 4.34 -17.35
N LYS A 8 23.28 3.82 -16.53
CA LYS A 8 21.95 3.38 -16.94
C LYS A 8 21.28 4.63 -17.52
N ARG A 9 20.87 4.59 -18.79
CA ARG A 9 19.98 5.60 -19.38
C ARG A 9 18.87 5.88 -18.37
N PHE A 10 18.62 7.15 -18.03
CA PHE A 10 17.39 7.57 -17.36
C PHE A 10 16.21 7.29 -18.30
N SER A 11 15.81 6.03 -18.41
CA SER A 11 14.57 5.64 -19.03
C SER A 11 13.50 5.84 -17.98
N ILE A 12 12.66 6.85 -18.16
CA ILE A 12 11.53 7.08 -17.28
C ILE A 12 10.66 5.81 -17.36
N TYR A 13 10.53 5.09 -16.24
CA TYR A 13 9.66 3.92 -16.13
C TYR A 13 8.22 4.43 -15.97
N PHE A 14 7.49 4.48 -17.08
CA PHE A 14 6.17 5.08 -17.15
C PHE A 14 5.28 4.30 -18.11
N ASP A 15 4.29 3.60 -17.56
CA ASP A 15 3.21 3.01 -18.35
C ASP A 15 2.17 4.08 -18.67
N GLN A 16 2.20 4.56 -19.91
CA GLN A 16 1.33 5.64 -20.39
C GLN A 16 -0.15 5.23 -20.34
N TYR A 17 -0.47 3.97 -20.63
CA TYR A 17 -1.86 3.50 -20.70
C TYR A 17 -2.50 3.43 -19.31
N LEU A 18 -1.76 2.90 -18.33
CA LEU A 18 -2.23 2.91 -16.94
C LEU A 18 -2.34 4.32 -16.38
N PHE A 19 -1.36 5.18 -16.65
CA PHE A 19 -1.39 6.57 -16.18
C PHE A 19 -2.61 7.34 -16.70
N ILE A 20 -2.88 7.24 -18.01
CA ILE A 20 -4.04 7.89 -18.63
C ILE A 20 -5.34 7.34 -18.04
N SER A 21 -5.43 6.02 -17.85
CA SER A 21 -6.63 5.37 -17.29
C SER A 21 -6.92 5.85 -15.86
N ILE A 22 -5.91 5.92 -15.00
CA ILE A 22 -6.04 6.41 -13.62
C ILE A 22 -6.42 7.89 -13.59
N THR A 23 -5.83 8.69 -14.48
CA THR A 23 -6.11 10.12 -14.58
C THR A 23 -7.56 10.36 -15.00
N LEU A 24 -8.04 9.64 -16.03
CA LEU A 24 -9.43 9.71 -16.48
C LEU A 24 -10.41 9.31 -15.36
N LEU A 25 -10.13 8.19 -14.67
CA LEU A 25 -10.96 7.74 -13.56
C LEU A 25 -11.02 8.77 -12.43
N SER A 26 -9.89 9.42 -12.12
CA SER A 26 -9.81 10.46 -11.09
C SER A 26 -10.64 11.70 -11.47
N VAL A 27 -10.56 12.13 -12.74
CA VAL A 27 -11.35 13.27 -13.24
C VAL A 27 -12.85 12.94 -13.22
N MET A 28 -13.25 11.74 -13.67
CA MET A 28 -14.64 11.30 -13.56
C MET A 28 -15.12 11.27 -12.10
N GLY A 29 -14.28 10.82 -11.16
CA GLY A 29 -14.56 10.86 -9.73
C GLY A 29 -14.81 12.28 -9.20
N LEU A 30 -14.03 13.27 -9.67
CA LEU A 30 -14.25 14.68 -9.31
C LEU A 30 -15.59 15.22 -9.84
N PHE A 31 -15.99 14.84 -11.07
CA PHE A 31 -17.30 15.20 -11.62
C PHE A 31 -18.45 14.62 -10.79
N PHE A 32 -18.37 13.34 -10.40
CA PHE A 32 -19.38 12.74 -9.54
C PHE A 32 -19.42 13.36 -8.14
N LEU A 33 -18.25 13.69 -7.59
CA LEU A 33 -18.16 14.36 -6.29
C LEU A 33 -18.78 15.76 -6.33
N TYR A 34 -18.59 16.51 -7.42
CA TYR A 34 -19.25 17.81 -7.59
C TYR A 34 -20.77 17.69 -7.55
N SER A 35 -21.31 16.70 -8.26
CA SER A 35 -22.75 16.41 -8.27
C SER A 35 -23.27 16.01 -6.88
N ALA A 36 -22.56 15.10 -6.19
CA ALA A 36 -22.96 14.60 -4.88
C ALA A 36 -22.82 15.64 -3.75
N SER A 37 -21.87 16.56 -3.86
CA SER A 37 -21.64 17.62 -2.87
C SER A 37 -22.56 18.84 -3.04
N GLN A 38 -23.54 18.76 -3.94
CA GLN A 38 -24.48 19.86 -4.24
C GLN A 38 -23.78 21.18 -4.62
N GLY A 39 -22.62 21.08 -5.26
CA GLY A 39 -21.88 22.24 -5.73
C GLY A 39 -20.91 22.89 -4.72
N ASP A 40 -20.62 22.24 -3.58
CA ASP A 40 -19.62 22.74 -2.64
C ASP A 40 -18.21 22.72 -3.25
N SER A 41 -17.76 23.91 -3.66
CA SER A 41 -16.44 24.12 -4.26
C SER A 41 -15.30 23.79 -3.30
N SER A 42 -15.51 23.89 -1.98
CA SER A 42 -14.45 23.64 -1.00
C SER A 42 -14.06 22.16 -0.94
N THR A 43 -15.04 21.26 -1.06
CA THR A 43 -14.82 19.81 -1.09
C THR A 43 -14.08 19.37 -2.36
N ILE A 44 -14.43 19.96 -3.51
CA ILE A 44 -13.76 19.67 -4.78
C ILE A 44 -12.31 20.13 -4.76
N ILE A 45 -12.04 21.34 -4.26
CA ILE A 45 -10.67 21.89 -4.20
C ILE A 45 -9.80 20.98 -3.34
N LYS A 46 -10.29 20.57 -2.17
CA LYS A 46 -9.59 19.61 -1.30
C LYS A 46 -9.32 18.30 -2.02
N GLN A 47 -10.34 17.70 -2.65
CA GLN A 47 -10.17 16.45 -3.38
C GLN A 47 -9.18 16.57 -4.55
N SER A 48 -9.23 17.69 -5.28
CA SER A 48 -8.33 17.96 -6.41
C SER A 48 -6.87 18.04 -5.96
N ILE A 49 -6.60 18.67 -4.81
CA ILE A 49 -5.26 18.70 -4.19
C ILE A 49 -4.79 17.28 -3.87
N PHE A 50 -5.65 16.44 -3.27
CA PHE A 50 -5.31 15.05 -2.98
C PHE A 50 -5.08 14.20 -4.24
N VAL A 51 -5.85 14.43 -5.32
CA VAL A 51 -5.64 13.75 -6.61
C VAL A 51 -4.28 14.13 -7.20
N VAL A 52 -3.95 15.43 -7.26
CA VAL A 52 -2.66 15.89 -7.78
C VAL A 52 -1.50 15.36 -6.92
N PHE A 53 -1.65 15.40 -5.59
CA PHE A 53 -0.67 14.85 -4.66
C PHE A 53 -0.49 13.33 -4.87
N GLY A 54 -1.58 12.58 -5.03
CA GLY A 54 -1.55 11.14 -5.30
C GLY A 54 -0.88 10.80 -6.62
N LEU A 55 -1.15 11.55 -7.69
CA LEU A 55 -0.49 11.37 -9.00
C LEU A 55 1.01 11.69 -8.92
N ALA A 56 1.40 12.73 -8.21
CA ALA A 56 2.80 13.07 -7.98
C ALA A 56 3.51 11.98 -7.16
N LEU A 57 2.86 11.46 -6.11
CA LEU A 57 3.39 10.37 -5.29
C LEU A 57 3.55 9.08 -6.11
N MET A 58 2.56 8.75 -6.95
CA MET A 58 2.62 7.60 -7.85
C MET A 58 3.81 7.72 -8.81
N PHE A 59 4.01 8.89 -9.43
CA PHE A 59 5.12 9.12 -10.34
C PHE A 59 6.47 9.01 -9.61
N ALA A 60 6.58 9.53 -8.39
CA ALA A 60 7.79 9.41 -7.58
C ALA A 60 8.08 7.94 -7.19
N MET A 61 7.05 7.18 -6.83
CA MET A 61 7.15 5.75 -6.50
C MET A 61 7.34 4.85 -7.72
N SER A 62 7.12 5.32 -8.94
CA SER A 62 7.37 4.50 -10.14
C SER A 62 8.84 4.55 -10.62
N GLN A 63 9.65 5.46 -10.09
CA GLN A 63 11.04 5.64 -10.52
C GLN A 63 12.04 4.61 -9.97
N PRO A 64 11.94 4.13 -8.71
CA PRO A 64 12.88 3.16 -8.16
C PRO A 64 12.82 1.81 -8.87
N ASP A 65 13.98 1.18 -9.08
CA ASP A 65 14.06 -0.18 -9.63
C ASP A 65 13.31 -1.18 -8.72
N PRO A 66 12.65 -2.24 -9.26
CA PRO A 66 11.96 -3.24 -8.45
C PRO A 66 12.80 -3.90 -7.36
N ASP A 67 14.12 -4.01 -7.59
CA ASP A 67 15.09 -4.55 -6.62
C ASP A 67 15.17 -3.70 -5.34
N PHE A 68 14.87 -2.40 -5.42
CA PHE A 68 14.74 -1.53 -4.26
C PHE A 68 13.62 -2.02 -3.34
N TYR A 69 12.43 -2.27 -3.90
CA TYR A 69 11.29 -2.76 -3.13
C TYR A 69 11.54 -4.15 -2.55
N ASN A 70 12.26 -5.01 -3.28
CA ASN A 70 12.67 -6.32 -2.78
C ASN A 70 13.62 -6.20 -1.58
N THR A 71 14.63 -5.32 -1.67
CA THR A 71 15.65 -5.14 -0.62
C THR A 71 15.08 -4.49 0.64
N PHE A 72 14.21 -3.48 0.48
CA PHE A 72 13.62 -2.71 1.58
C PHE A 72 12.27 -3.27 2.07
N SER A 73 11.83 -4.41 1.54
CA SER A 73 10.53 -5.03 1.83
C SER A 73 10.28 -5.22 3.33
N GLY A 74 11.29 -5.70 4.08
CA GLY A 74 11.21 -5.88 5.52
C GLY A 74 11.06 -4.55 6.28
N ILE A 75 11.72 -3.48 5.81
CA ILE A 75 11.60 -2.15 6.42
C ILE A 75 10.19 -1.59 6.20
N PHE A 76 9.63 -1.72 5.00
CA PHE A 76 8.25 -1.31 4.74
C PHE A 76 7.24 -2.04 5.63
N LEU A 77 7.43 -3.36 5.82
CA LEU A 77 6.58 -4.14 6.71
C LEU A 77 6.71 -3.71 8.18
N ILE A 78 7.93 -3.52 8.67
CA ILE A 78 8.16 -3.09 10.07
C ILE A 78 7.57 -1.70 10.30
N VAL A 79 7.81 -0.76 9.41
CA VAL A 79 7.26 0.60 9.49
C VAL A 79 5.72 0.55 9.50
N SER A 80 5.10 -0.20 8.59
CA SER A 80 3.64 -0.31 8.56
C SER A 80 3.05 -0.98 9.80
N LEU A 81 3.71 -2.00 10.36
CA LEU A 81 3.33 -2.58 11.65
C LEU A 81 3.43 -1.55 12.79
N LEU A 82 4.53 -0.80 12.87
CA LEU A 82 4.70 0.26 13.88
C LEU A 82 3.61 1.32 13.77
N LEU A 83 3.23 1.72 12.55
CA LEU A 83 2.12 2.64 12.34
C LEU A 83 0.78 2.06 12.80
N ILE A 84 0.50 0.79 12.54
CA ILE A 84 -0.72 0.12 13.03
C ILE A 84 -0.75 0.10 14.56
N PHE A 85 0.37 -0.25 15.21
CA PHE A 85 0.48 -0.20 16.67
C PHE A 85 0.30 1.22 17.22
N ALA A 86 0.92 2.21 16.58
CA ALA A 86 0.75 3.61 16.95
C ALA A 86 -0.72 4.05 16.82
N THR A 87 -1.44 3.61 15.78
CA THR A 87 -2.87 3.88 15.62
C THR A 87 -3.73 3.16 16.67
N ILE A 88 -3.37 1.97 17.13
CA ILE A 88 -4.13 1.29 18.20
C ILE A 88 -3.98 2.03 19.53
N ILE A 89 -2.82 2.65 19.80
CA ILE A 89 -2.54 3.32 21.07
C ILE A 89 -2.98 4.79 21.06
N PHE A 90 -2.70 5.49 19.96
CA PHE A 90 -2.88 6.94 19.82
C PHE A 90 -3.94 7.34 18.77
N GLY A 91 -4.56 6.36 18.10
CA GLY A 91 -5.54 6.62 17.07
C GLY A 91 -6.79 7.26 17.64
N LYS A 92 -7.31 8.27 16.94
CA LYS A 92 -8.58 8.88 17.30
C LYS A 92 -9.70 7.93 16.93
N GLU A 93 -10.59 7.68 17.89
CA GLU A 93 -11.81 6.93 17.61
C GLU A 93 -12.78 7.81 16.82
N ILE A 94 -13.11 7.37 15.61
CA ILE A 94 -14.09 8.02 14.73
C ILE A 94 -15.09 6.94 14.34
N ASN A 95 -16.38 7.16 14.63
CA ASN A 95 -17.46 6.21 14.34
C ASN A 95 -17.24 4.81 14.95
N GLY A 96 -16.69 4.73 16.17
CA GLY A 96 -16.41 3.46 16.84
C GLY A 96 -15.16 2.72 16.33
N ALA A 97 -14.34 3.37 15.51
CA ALA A 97 -13.12 2.77 14.98
C ALA A 97 -11.88 3.66 15.10
N GLN A 98 -10.79 3.06 15.58
CA GLN A 98 -9.48 3.69 15.73
C GLN A 98 -8.59 3.33 14.54
N ARG A 99 -8.77 4.05 13.43
CA ARG A 99 -8.07 3.78 12.15
C ARG A 99 -7.19 4.92 11.68
N TRP A 100 -7.46 6.12 12.18
CA TRP A 100 -6.85 7.36 11.71
C TRP A 100 -5.83 7.86 12.72
N LEU A 101 -4.59 7.98 12.26
CA LEU A 101 -3.53 8.66 12.99
C LEU A 101 -3.54 10.14 12.59
N ASN A 102 -3.87 11.02 13.52
CA ASN A 102 -3.82 12.45 13.28
C ASN A 102 -2.39 12.97 13.52
N LEU A 103 -1.71 13.39 12.45
CA LEU A 103 -0.36 13.95 12.49
C LEU A 103 -0.37 15.48 12.60
N GLY A 104 -1.53 16.08 12.92
CA GLY A 104 -1.74 17.52 13.09
C GLY A 104 -2.08 18.22 11.77
N PHE A 105 -1.29 18.00 10.73
CA PHE A 105 -1.50 18.61 9.40
C PHE A 105 -2.31 17.75 8.45
N PHE A 106 -2.22 16.42 8.60
CA PHE A 106 -2.97 15.45 7.82
C PHE A 106 -3.28 14.21 8.65
N THR A 107 -4.30 13.46 8.23
CA THR A 107 -4.68 12.20 8.84
C THR A 107 -4.20 11.04 7.97
N LEU A 108 -3.40 10.16 8.55
CA LEU A 108 -2.87 8.98 7.86
C LEU A 108 -3.62 7.73 8.33
N GLN A 109 -4.12 6.96 7.38
CA GLN A 109 -4.73 5.66 7.66
C GLN A 109 -3.67 4.56 7.57
N SER A 110 -3.26 4.01 8.72
CA SER A 110 -2.14 3.05 8.79
C SER A 110 -2.40 1.76 8.00
N SER A 111 -3.67 1.38 7.87
CA SER A 111 -4.09 0.20 7.10
C SER A 111 -3.93 0.36 5.57
N GLU A 112 -3.71 1.58 5.06
CA GLU A 112 -3.37 1.80 3.65
C GLU A 112 -1.94 1.35 3.34
N ILE A 113 -0.99 1.60 4.24
CA ILE A 113 0.42 1.27 4.03
C ILE A 113 0.66 -0.24 4.11
N ILE A 114 -0.02 -0.93 5.02
CA ILE A 114 0.11 -2.40 5.17
C ILE A 114 -0.46 -3.17 3.98
N LYS A 115 -1.49 -2.64 3.29
CA LYS A 115 -2.05 -3.24 2.05
C LYS A 115 -1.01 -3.41 0.96
N ILE A 116 -0.01 -2.55 0.92
CA ILE A 116 1.06 -2.58 -0.07
C ILE A 116 2.29 -3.31 0.49
N SER A 117 2.64 -3.04 1.75
CA SER A 117 3.86 -3.56 2.37
C SER A 117 3.85 -5.07 2.58
N LEU A 118 2.71 -5.64 2.97
CA LEU A 118 2.60 -7.09 3.20
C LEU A 118 2.81 -7.88 1.90
N PRO A 119 2.12 -7.57 0.79
CA PRO A 119 2.39 -8.19 -0.51
C PRO A 119 3.85 -8.16 -0.95
N ILE A 120 4.49 -7.00 -0.85
CA ILE A 120 5.89 -6.81 -1.24
C ILE A 120 6.80 -7.70 -0.39
N PHE A 121 6.56 -7.75 0.92
CA PHE A 121 7.33 -8.60 1.82
C PHE A 121 7.16 -10.09 1.53
N ILE A 122 5.94 -10.56 1.34
CA ILE A 122 5.68 -11.98 1.05
C ILE A 122 6.35 -12.37 -0.27
N SER A 123 6.19 -11.55 -1.31
CA SER A 123 6.83 -11.78 -2.62
C SER A 123 8.36 -11.86 -2.47
N SER A 124 8.97 -10.90 -1.77
CA SER A 124 10.41 -10.85 -1.50
C SER A 124 10.91 -12.06 -0.70
N TYR A 125 10.16 -12.46 0.33
CA TYR A 125 10.50 -13.59 1.20
C TYR A 125 10.48 -14.93 0.45
N LEU A 126 9.47 -15.12 -0.41
CA LEU A 126 9.27 -16.36 -1.17
C LEU A 126 10.15 -16.44 -2.42
N CYS A 127 10.48 -15.31 -3.07
CA CYS A 127 11.28 -15.27 -4.30
C CYS A 127 12.67 -15.94 -4.17
N ASN A 128 13.25 -15.93 -2.98
CA ASN A 128 14.58 -16.51 -2.71
C ASN A 128 14.53 -17.98 -2.27
N LYS A 129 13.36 -18.64 -2.27
CA LYS A 129 13.22 -20.03 -1.82
C LYS A 129 13.25 -21.00 -3.00
N SER A 130 13.82 -22.18 -2.76
CA SER A 130 13.79 -23.27 -3.74
C SER A 130 12.35 -23.70 -3.99
N LEU A 131 11.99 -23.88 -5.26
CA LEU A 131 10.72 -24.46 -5.67
C LEU A 131 10.83 -26.00 -5.67
N PRO A 132 9.80 -26.73 -5.20
CA PRO A 132 8.56 -26.25 -4.58
C PRO A 132 8.80 -25.68 -3.18
N ILE A 133 7.98 -24.68 -2.80
CA ILE A 133 8.11 -24.02 -1.50
C ILE A 133 7.88 -25.04 -0.39
N SER A 134 8.80 -25.12 0.57
CA SER A 134 8.66 -26.05 1.68
C SER A 134 7.44 -25.69 2.54
N PRO A 135 6.70 -26.68 3.07
CA PRO A 135 5.51 -26.43 3.88
C PRO A 135 5.81 -25.56 5.13
N LYS A 136 7.06 -25.55 5.59
CA LYS A 136 7.52 -24.66 6.67
C LYS A 136 7.40 -23.18 6.27
N HIS A 137 7.83 -22.81 5.07
CA HIS A 137 7.75 -21.41 4.61
C HIS A 137 6.31 -20.99 4.32
N THR A 138 5.49 -21.90 3.79
CA THR A 138 4.04 -21.70 3.62
C THR A 138 3.38 -21.43 4.96
N PHE A 139 3.68 -22.24 5.98
CA PHE A 139 3.12 -22.09 7.32
C PHE A 139 3.54 -20.78 8.00
N ILE A 140 4.82 -20.39 7.90
CA ILE A 140 5.31 -19.10 8.41
C ILE A 140 4.57 -17.93 7.74
N THR A 141 4.38 -18.01 6.42
CA THR A 141 3.69 -16.97 5.66
C THR A 141 2.21 -16.86 6.06
N LEU A 142 1.52 -18.00 6.23
CA LEU A 142 0.14 -18.03 6.71
C LEU A 142 -0.01 -17.43 8.12
N ILE A 143 0.92 -17.74 9.03
CA ILE A 143 0.93 -17.15 10.36
C ILE A 143 1.09 -15.64 10.29
N LEU A 144 2.01 -15.14 9.46
CA LEU A 144 2.23 -13.71 9.28
C LEU A 144 0.98 -13.00 8.74
N ILE A 145 0.35 -13.58 7.70
CA ILE A 145 -0.90 -13.05 7.13
C ILE A 145 -2.01 -13.03 8.18
N GLY A 146 -2.20 -14.13 8.92
CA GLY A 146 -3.20 -14.24 9.97
C GLY A 146 -2.96 -13.26 11.12
N PHE A 147 -1.70 -13.08 11.53
CA PHE A 147 -1.32 -12.11 12.55
C PHE A 147 -1.70 -10.69 12.15
N ILE A 148 -1.36 -10.28 10.93
CA ILE A 148 -1.68 -8.93 10.42
C ILE A 148 -3.19 -8.75 10.26
N PHE A 149 -3.89 -9.77 9.77
CA PHE A 149 -5.35 -9.76 9.67
C PHE A 149 -6.00 -9.49 11.03
N ILE A 150 -5.59 -10.22 12.08
CA ILE A 150 -6.11 -10.03 13.44
C ILE A 150 -5.78 -8.62 13.94
N LEU A 151 -4.57 -8.14 13.70
CA LEU A 151 -4.14 -6.81 14.15
C LEU A 151 -5.00 -5.69 13.55
N ILE A 152 -5.34 -5.77 12.26
CA ILE A 152 -6.24 -4.81 11.59
C ILE A 152 -7.69 -5.01 12.03
N ALA A 153 -8.14 -6.25 12.22
CA ALA A 153 -9.49 -6.53 12.72
C ALA A 153 -9.74 -5.92 14.11
N ARG A 154 -8.68 -5.74 14.93
CA ARG A 154 -8.75 -5.01 16.21
C ARG A 154 -8.91 -3.50 16.07
N GLN A 155 -8.71 -2.91 14.88
CA GLN A 155 -9.00 -1.51 14.55
C GLN A 155 -10.46 -1.31 14.08
N PRO A 156 -11.37 -2.16 14.56
CA PRO A 156 -12.63 -2.56 13.92
C PRO A 156 -12.73 -2.35 12.40
N ASP A 157 -11.69 -2.65 11.61
CA ASP A 157 -11.68 -2.51 10.14
C ASP A 157 -11.69 -3.86 9.42
N LEU A 158 -12.87 -4.50 9.41
CA LEU A 158 -13.01 -5.82 8.81
C LEU A 158 -12.85 -5.80 7.28
N GLY A 159 -13.31 -4.73 6.62
CA GLY A 159 -13.20 -4.61 5.17
C GLY A 159 -11.74 -4.56 4.74
N THR A 160 -10.93 -3.73 5.40
CA THR A 160 -9.51 -3.63 5.06
C THR A 160 -8.73 -4.87 5.48
N SER A 161 -9.05 -5.50 6.61
CA SER A 161 -8.38 -6.73 7.03
C SER A 161 -8.59 -7.85 6.01
N LEU A 162 -9.81 -8.02 5.48
CA LEU A 162 -10.10 -9.01 4.44
C LEU A 162 -9.33 -8.75 3.14
N VAL A 163 -9.22 -7.50 2.70
CA VAL A 163 -8.43 -7.15 1.50
C VAL A 163 -6.96 -7.52 1.68
N VAL A 164 -6.37 -7.21 2.84
CA VAL A 164 -4.98 -7.54 3.16
C VAL A 164 -4.77 -9.06 3.23
N PHE A 165 -5.71 -9.77 3.84
CA PHE A 165 -5.68 -11.23 3.95
C PHE A 165 -5.74 -11.91 2.58
N MET A 166 -6.66 -11.49 1.73
CA MET A 166 -6.80 -11.99 0.36
C MET A 166 -5.56 -11.69 -0.49
N ALA A 167 -5.00 -10.47 -0.39
CA ALA A 167 -3.78 -10.10 -1.10
C ALA A 167 -2.59 -10.98 -0.69
N GLY A 168 -2.43 -11.27 0.60
CA GLY A 168 -1.38 -12.16 1.11
C GLY A 168 -1.54 -13.61 0.63
N ILE A 169 -2.76 -14.15 0.70
CA ILE A 169 -3.06 -15.51 0.23
C ILE A 169 -2.84 -15.62 -1.28
N TYR A 170 -3.25 -14.61 -2.05
CA TYR A 170 -3.09 -14.60 -3.49
C TYR A 170 -1.63 -14.75 -3.91
N ILE A 171 -0.71 -14.05 -3.24
CA ILE A 171 0.73 -14.16 -3.53
C ILE A 171 1.28 -15.51 -3.11
N LEU A 172 0.85 -16.02 -1.95
CA LEU A 172 1.27 -17.35 -1.50
C LEU A 172 0.84 -18.42 -2.51
N PHE A 173 -0.39 -18.33 -3.03
CA PHE A 173 -0.91 -19.22 -4.06
C PHE A 173 -0.14 -19.12 -5.38
N LEU A 174 0.24 -17.90 -5.81
CA LEU A 174 1.06 -17.69 -7.00
C LEU A 174 2.49 -18.24 -6.86
N ALA A 175 2.99 -18.34 -5.64
CA ALA A 175 4.34 -18.81 -5.37
C ALA A 175 4.47 -20.35 -5.46
N GLY A 176 3.35 -21.08 -5.46
CA GLY A 176 3.27 -22.54 -5.57
C GLY A 176 3.09 -23.23 -4.22
#